data_AF-A0A959T727-F1
#
_entry.id   AF-A0A959T727-F1
#
_cell.length_a   1.000
_cell.length_b   1.000
_cell.length_c   1.000
_cell.angle_alpha   90.00
_cell.angle_beta   90.00
_cell.angle_gamma   90.00
#
_symmetry.space_group_name_H-M   'P 1'
#
loop_
_entity.id
_entity.type
_entity.pdbx_description
1 polymer ?
#
loop_
_entity_poly.entity_id
_entity_poly.type
_entity_poly.pdbx_seq_one_letter_code
_entity_poly.pdbx_strand_id
1 'polypeptide(L)'
;MIVPTHSPEEVVREAFRDLPALWNKMKDPIGRLKHQVRTKKGKLKLKEPQLFEYRSAAGNNWIVAIQPTKKMLAVVPFVWYRGSDDRYRAARIVEDGVSYHISYHVLEQYNNRFNRTGDG
;
A
#
# COMPACT_ATOMS: atom_id res chain seq x y z
N MET A 1 -14.47 1.13 10.34
CA MET A 1 -15.78 1.15 9.66
C MET A 1 -15.53 1.87 8.35
N ILE A 2 -15.45 1.13 7.24
CA ILE A 2 -15.34 1.71 5.90
C ILE A 2 -16.77 2.08 5.52
N VAL A 3 -17.00 3.34 5.13
CA VAL A 3 -18.34 3.85 4.82
C VAL A 3 -18.89 3.07 3.61
N PRO A 4 -20.02 2.35 3.73
CA PRO A 4 -20.49 1.38 2.71
C PRO A 4 -20.94 1.95 1.36
N THR A 5 -20.69 3.23 1.07
CA THR A 5 -21.37 3.94 -0.03
C THR A 5 -20.44 4.68 -0.99
N HIS A 6 -19.13 4.77 -0.73
CA HIS A 6 -18.25 5.54 -1.61
C HIS A 6 -17.89 4.77 -2.89
N SER A 7 -18.10 5.45 -4.02
CA SER A 7 -17.57 5.05 -5.33
C SER A 7 -16.02 5.05 -5.30
N PRO A 8 -15.35 4.27 -6.18
CA PRO A 8 -13.89 4.25 -6.25
C PRO A 8 -13.26 5.66 -6.38
N GLU A 9 -13.94 6.56 -7.09
CA GLU A 9 -13.48 7.94 -7.33
C GLU A 9 -13.53 8.79 -6.05
N GLU A 10 -14.58 8.63 -5.24
CA GLU A 10 -14.71 9.31 -3.95
C GLU A 10 -13.63 8.84 -2.98
N VAL A 11 -13.38 7.53 -2.92
CA VAL A 11 -12.30 6.95 -2.10
C VAL A 11 -10.94 7.52 -2.53
N VAL A 12 -10.67 7.62 -3.83
CA VAL A 12 -9.43 8.21 -4.33
C VAL A 12 -9.32 9.68 -3.95
N ARG A 13 -10.39 10.46 -4.12
CA ARG A 13 -10.41 11.89 -3.77
C ARG A 13 -10.18 12.12 -2.27
N GLU A 14 -10.79 11.32 -1.41
CA GLU A 14 -10.55 11.35 0.04
C GLU A 14 -9.12 10.93 0.37
N ALA A 15 -8.63 9.87 -0.27
CA ALA A 15 -7.27 9.40 -0.08
C ALA A 15 -6.21 10.45 -0.47
N PHE A 16 -6.46 11.26 -1.50
CA PHE A 16 -5.59 12.39 -1.85
C PHE A 16 -5.48 13.43 -0.73
N ARG A 17 -6.57 13.68 0.03
CA ARG A 17 -6.55 14.61 1.17
C ARG A 17 -5.74 14.06 2.35
N ASP A 18 -5.68 12.74 2.47
CA ASP A 18 -4.92 12.05 3.53
C ASP A 18 -3.41 11.95 3.23
N LEU A 19 -2.98 12.15 1.98
CA LEU A 19 -1.58 11.98 1.57
C LEU A 19 -0.57 12.77 2.41
N PRO A 20 -0.78 14.05 2.77
CA PRO A 20 0.18 14.77 3.60
C PRO A 20 0.39 14.12 4.97
N ALA A 21 -0.70 13.65 5.60
CA ALA A 21 -0.63 12.97 6.88
C ALA A 21 0.04 11.59 6.76
N LEU A 22 -0.29 10.84 5.71
CA LEU A 22 0.36 9.58 5.36
C LEU A 22 1.87 9.79 5.21
N TRP A 23 2.29 10.73 4.37
CA TRP A 23 3.70 11.00 4.10
C TRP A 23 4.46 11.45 5.35
N ASN A 24 3.83 12.25 6.21
CA ASN A 24 4.39 12.60 7.51
C ASN A 24 4.64 11.37 8.39
N LYS A 25 3.72 10.41 8.42
CA LYS A 25 3.93 9.14 9.14
C LYS A 25 4.99 8.25 8.50
N MET A 26 5.14 8.31 7.18
CA MET A 26 6.12 7.50 6.46
C MET A 26 7.55 8.06 6.52
N LYS A 27 7.76 9.30 6.97
CA LYS A 27 9.11 9.92 7.08
C LYS A 27 10.10 9.04 7.84
N ASP A 28 9.74 8.57 9.02
CA ASP A 28 10.65 7.78 9.86
C ASP A 28 10.90 6.36 9.32
N PRO A 29 9.87 5.59 8.90
CA PRO A 29 10.08 4.33 8.18
C PRO A 29 10.99 4.47 6.96
N ILE A 30 10.73 5.47 6.11
CA ILE A 30 11.53 5.73 4.91
C ILE A 30 12.96 6.11 5.31
N GLY A 31 13.14 6.98 6.29
CA GLY A 31 14.45 7.41 6.78
C GLY A 31 15.29 6.24 7.30
N ARG A 32 14.68 5.36 8.12
CA ARG A 32 15.34 4.14 8.62
C ARG A 32 15.75 3.20 7.48
N LEU A 33 14.87 2.98 6.51
CA LEU A 33 15.17 2.14 5.36
C LEU A 33 16.25 2.75 4.45
N LYS A 34 16.22 4.06 4.20
CA LYS A 34 17.29 4.77 3.47
C LYS A 34 18.64 4.59 4.18
N HIS A 35 18.65 4.73 5.51
CA HIS A 35 19.85 4.51 6.30
C HIS A 35 20.35 3.07 6.17
N GLN A 36 19.48 2.06 6.30
CA GLN A 36 19.85 0.65 6.16
C GLN A 36 20.39 0.30 4.76
N VAL A 37 19.80 0.84 3.69
CA VAL A 37 20.30 0.68 2.32
C VAL A 37 21.70 1.27 2.19
N ARG A 38 21.92 2.47 2.75
CA ARG A 38 23.20 3.16 2.72
C ARG A 38 24.28 2.41 3.50
N THR A 39 23.98 1.94 4.71
CA THR A 39 24.98 1.28 5.56
C THR A 39 25.29 -0.14 5.12
N LYS A 40 24.30 -0.89 4.63
CA LYS A 40 24.49 -2.31 4.27
C LYS A 40 24.94 -2.55 2.83
N LYS A 41 25.19 -1.51 2.00
CA LYS A 41 25.79 -1.55 0.63
C LYS A 41 25.65 -2.90 -0.10
N GLY A 42 24.42 -3.31 -0.43
CA GLY A 42 24.17 -4.54 -1.22
C GLY A 42 24.10 -5.86 -0.44
N LYS A 43 24.40 -5.89 0.87
CA LYS A 43 24.13 -7.03 1.77
C LYS A 43 22.68 -7.10 2.26
N LEU A 44 21.91 -6.05 2.00
CA LEU A 44 20.51 -5.97 2.35
C LEU A 44 19.71 -6.89 1.41
N LYS A 45 19.48 -8.14 1.82
CA LYS A 45 18.57 -9.09 1.13
C LYS A 45 17.10 -8.69 1.35
N LEU A 46 16.75 -7.41 1.29
CA LEU A 46 15.34 -6.97 1.26
C LEU A 46 14.81 -7.17 -0.16
N LYS A 47 14.68 -8.44 -0.56
CA LYS A 47 13.99 -8.82 -1.80
C LYS A 47 12.50 -8.55 -1.67
N GLU A 48 11.98 -8.65 -0.44
CA GLU A 48 10.57 -8.49 -0.13
C GLU A 48 10.25 -7.04 0.24
N PRO A 49 9.14 -6.48 -0.27
CA PRO A 49 8.64 -5.18 0.17
C PRO A 49 8.32 -5.19 1.66
N GLN A 50 8.71 -4.13 2.38
CA GLN A 50 8.23 -3.91 3.74
C GLN A 50 6.87 -3.22 3.69
N LEU A 51 5.89 -3.78 4.39
CA LEU A 51 4.54 -3.26 4.45
C LEU A 51 4.35 -2.44 5.72
N PHE A 52 3.79 -1.24 5.57
CA PHE A 52 3.48 -0.35 6.68
C PHE A 52 1.99 -0.02 6.66
N GLU A 53 1.30 -0.37 7.72
CA GLU A 53 -0.11 -0.07 7.90
C GLU A 53 -0.28 1.31 8.52
N TYR A 54 -1.27 2.05 8.03
CA TYR A 54 -1.68 3.32 8.60
C TYR A 54 -3.19 3.47 8.47
N ARG A 55 -3.84 3.99 9.52
CA ARG A 55 -5.25 4.36 9.46
C ARG A 55 -5.36 5.87 9.60
N SER A 56 -5.97 6.51 8.61
CA SER A 56 -6.16 7.95 8.65
C SER A 56 -7.24 8.35 9.66
N ALA A 57 -7.24 9.61 10.07
CA ALA A 57 -8.27 10.15 10.95
C ALA A 57 -9.68 10.09 10.31
N ALA A 58 -9.75 10.22 8.98
CA ALA A 58 -10.98 10.02 8.21
C ALA A 58 -11.43 8.54 8.14
N GLY A 59 -10.59 7.61 8.61
CA GLY A 59 -10.91 6.19 8.67
C GLY A 59 -10.42 5.34 7.50
N ASN A 60 -9.68 5.93 6.55
CA ASN A 60 -9.08 5.21 5.43
C ASN A 60 -7.98 4.27 5.92
N ASN A 61 -8.01 3.03 5.45
CA ASN A 61 -6.97 2.04 5.75
C ASN A 61 -5.93 2.05 4.65
N TRP A 62 -4.70 2.32 5.01
CA TRP A 62 -3.56 2.42 4.11
C TRP A 62 -2.58 1.28 4.37
N ILE A 63 -2.04 0.74 3.28
CA ILE A 63 -0.85 -0.10 3.29
C ILE A 63 0.17 0.52 2.35
N VAL A 64 1.32 0.86 2.90
CA VAL A 64 2.43 1.42 2.15
C VAL A 64 3.50 0.35 1.99
N ALA A 65 3.70 -0.10 0.76
CA ALA A 65 4.78 -1.01 0.41
C ALA A 65 6.05 -0.18 0.12
N ILE A 66 7.12 -0.43 0.86
CA ILE A 66 8.44 0.15 0.61
C ILE A 66 9.37 -0.97 0.16
N GLN A 67 9.81 -0.91 -1.08
CA GLN A 67 10.77 -1.84 -1.64
C GLN A 67 12.12 -1.14 -1.88
N PRO A 68 13.19 -1.58 -1.20
CA PRO A 68 14.54 -1.18 -1.53
C PRO A 68 14.95 -1.76 -2.89
N THR A 69 15.33 -0.88 -3.81
CA THR A 69 15.97 -1.26 -5.08
C THR A 69 17.47 -1.02 -4.98
N LYS A 70 18.23 -1.39 -6.03
CA LYS A 70 19.70 -1.21 -6.06
C LYS A 70 20.15 0.24 -5.80
N LYS A 71 19.33 1.24 -6.13
CA LYS A 71 19.71 2.67 -6.06
C LYS A 71 18.70 3.56 -5.32
N MET A 72 17.47 3.11 -5.12
CA MET A 72 16.38 3.94 -4.58
C MET A 72 15.39 3.13 -3.76
N LEU A 73 14.57 3.79 -2.96
CA LEU A 73 13.39 3.16 -2.36
C LEU A 73 12.19 3.40 -3.28
N ALA A 74 11.55 2.33 -3.75
CA ALA A 74 10.22 2.42 -4.34
C ALA A 74 9.22 2.44 -3.20
N VAL A 75 8.41 3.50 -3.10
CA VAL A 75 7.34 3.62 -2.11
C VAL A 75 6.01 3.62 -2.83
N VAL A 76 5.14 2.69 -2.46
CA VAL A 76 3.87 2.45 -3.14
C VAL A 76 2.74 2.43 -2.11
N PRO A 77 1.97 3.52 -1.98
CA PRO A 77 0.85 3.58 -1.06
C PRO A 77 -0.41 3.02 -1.71
N PHE A 78 -1.10 2.15 -0.97
CA PHE A 78 -2.39 1.57 -1.32
C PHE A 78 -3.41 1.96 -0.25
N VAL A 79 -4.60 2.40 -0.68
CA VAL A 79 -5.74 2.56 0.21
C VAL A 79 -6.72 1.40 -0.02
N TRP A 80 -7.17 0.79 1.05
CA TRP A 80 -8.08 -0.36 1.04
C TRP A 80 -9.48 0.09 1.41
N TYR A 81 -10.45 -0.34 0.63
CA TYR A 81 -11.86 0.01 0.82
C TYR A 81 -12.76 -1.18 0.49
N ARG A 82 -13.99 -1.11 0.99
CA ARG A 82 -15.05 -2.07 0.70
C ARG A 82 -16.00 -1.40 -0.28
N GLY A 83 -16.19 -2.01 -1.45
CA GLY A 83 -17.13 -1.51 -2.45
C GLY A 83 -18.58 -1.66 -1.99
N SER A 84 -19.49 -1.03 -2.73
CA SER A 84 -20.95 -1.22 -2.56
C SER A 84 -21.42 -2.66 -2.78
N ASP A 85 -20.60 -3.48 -3.42
CA ASP A 85 -20.78 -4.92 -3.62
C ASP A 85 -20.21 -5.76 -2.46
N ASP A 86 -19.86 -5.13 -1.34
CA ASP A 86 -19.31 -5.75 -0.14
C ASP A 86 -17.92 -6.41 -0.33
N ARG A 87 -17.28 -6.18 -1.49
CA ARG A 87 -15.97 -6.74 -1.83
C ARG A 87 -14.82 -5.81 -1.46
N TYR A 88 -13.71 -6.40 -1.01
CA TYR A 88 -12.48 -5.67 -0.76
C TYR A 88 -11.77 -5.28 -2.04
N ARG A 89 -11.32 -4.03 -2.10
CA ARG A 89 -10.62 -3.41 -3.22
C ARG A 89 -9.47 -2.57 -2.69
N ALA A 90 -8.44 -2.40 -3.50
CA ALA A 90 -7.34 -1.49 -3.18
C ALA A 90 -7.10 -0.51 -4.33
N ALA A 91 -6.86 0.75 -4.02
CA ALA A 91 -6.42 1.74 -4.99
C ALA A 91 -4.98 2.13 -4.68
N ARG A 92 -4.08 2.00 -5.66
CA ARG A 92 -2.76 2.61 -5.58
C ARG A 92 -2.93 4.11 -5.77
N ILE A 93 -2.45 4.92 -4.84
CA ILE A 93 -2.48 6.38 -4.98
C ILE A 93 -1.10 6.85 -5.43
N VAL A 94 -1.04 7.64 -6.49
CA VAL A 94 0.19 8.31 -6.96
C VAL A 94 -0.09 9.79 -7.09
N GLU A 95 0.91 10.61 -6.80
CA GLU A 95 0.81 12.08 -6.82
C GLU A 95 0.35 12.61 -8.18
N ASP A 96 0.64 11.88 -9.26
CA ASP A 96 0.32 12.23 -10.65
C ASP A 96 -1.12 11.86 -11.07
N GLY A 97 -1.98 11.44 -10.12
CA GLY A 97 -3.42 11.21 -10.37
C GLY A 97 -3.81 9.82 -10.91
N VAL A 98 -2.86 9.02 -11.41
CA VAL A 98 -3.16 7.69 -12.00
C VAL A 98 -3.36 6.64 -10.91
N SER A 99 -4.59 6.52 -10.41
CA SER A 99 -4.91 5.50 -9.41
C SER A 99 -5.17 4.14 -10.07
N TYR A 100 -4.29 3.16 -9.85
CA TYR A 100 -4.53 1.79 -10.31
C TYR A 100 -5.47 1.09 -9.32
N HIS A 101 -6.65 0.71 -9.79
CA HIS A 101 -7.61 -0.08 -9.03
C HIS A 101 -7.25 -1.56 -9.10
N ILE A 102 -6.87 -2.14 -7.97
CA ILE A 102 -6.68 -3.58 -7.81
C ILE A 102 -8.01 -4.17 -7.37
N SER A 103 -8.66 -4.87 -8.29
CA SER A 103 -9.93 -5.54 -8.03
C SER A 103 -9.74 -6.78 -7.15
N TYR A 104 -10.81 -7.17 -6.45
CA TYR A 104 -10.88 -8.38 -5.65
C TYR A 104 -10.34 -9.63 -6.38
N HIS A 105 -10.63 -9.77 -7.67
CA HIS A 105 -10.17 -10.91 -8.48
C HIS A 105 -8.65 -11.00 -8.60
N VAL A 106 -7.95 -9.85 -8.65
CA VAL A 106 -6.48 -9.85 -8.67
C VAL A 106 -5.92 -10.27 -7.31
N LEU A 107 -6.55 -9.84 -6.21
CA LEU A 107 -6.18 -10.26 -4.86
C LEU A 107 -6.42 -11.76 -4.64
N GLU A 108 -7.55 -12.28 -5.12
CA GLU A 108 -7.90 -13.71 -5.06
C GLU A 108 -6.91 -14.56 -5.88
N GLN A 109 -6.57 -14.13 -7.10
CA GLN A 109 -5.54 -14.80 -7.91
C GLN A 109 -4.15 -14.77 -7.24
N TYR A 110 -3.79 -13.66 -6.60
CA TYR A 110 -2.56 -13.56 -5.82
C TYR A 110 -2.59 -14.48 -4.60
N ASN A 111 -3.69 -14.50 -3.84
CA ASN A 111 -3.87 -15.39 -2.68
C ASN A 111 -3.77 -16.86 -3.08
N ASN A 112 -4.44 -17.26 -4.17
CA ASN A 112 -4.38 -18.63 -4.70
C ASN A 112 -2.97 -19.02 -5.18
N ARG A 113 -2.13 -18.05 -5.56
CA ARG A 113 -0.73 -18.30 -5.93
C ARG A 113 0.17 -18.58 -4.72
N PHE A 114 -0.10 -17.96 -3.57
CA PHE A 114 0.65 -18.17 -2.33
C PHE A 114 0.08 -19.27 -1.43
N ASN A 115 -1.21 -19.61 -1.58
CA ASN A 115 -1.84 -20.78 -0.96
C ASN A 115 -1.59 -22.09 -1.74
N ARG A 116 -0.58 -22.12 -2.61
CA ARG A 116 -0.09 -23.36 -3.26
C ARG A 116 0.82 -24.20 -2.35
N THR A 117 0.96 -23.83 -1.08
CA THR A 117 1.44 -24.73 -0.03
C THR A 117 0.29 -25.13 0.89
N GLY A 118 -0.43 -26.15 0.44
CA GLY A 118 -1.01 -27.21 1.27
C GLY A 118 -0.90 -28.48 0.41
N ASP A 119 0.25 -29.15 0.41
CA ASP A 119 0.46 -30.32 1.28
C ASP A 119 0.00 -30.14 2.73
N GLY A 120 -1.09 -30.87 3.05
CA GLY A 120 -1.71 -30.97 4.37
C GLY A 120 -3.19 -31.32 4.26
#